data_AF-A0A2D0KL15-F1
#
_entry.id   AF-A0A2D0KL15-F1
#
_cell.length_a   1.000
_cell.length_b   1.000
_cell.length_c   1.000
_cell.angle_alpha   90.00
_cell.angle_beta   90.00
_cell.angle_gamma   90.00
#
_symmetry.space_group_name_H-M   'P 1'
#
loop_
_entity.id
_entity.type
_entity.pdbx_description
1 polymer ?
#
loop_
_entity_poly.entity_id
_entity_poly.type
_entity_poly.pdbx_seq_one_letter_code
_entity_poly.pdbx_strand_id
1 'polypeptide(L)'
;MVYVYQVNGTVLVAPWNNIFFTLYQGKGIGQGWGIDGHILADDKETVLQTFSLGIYDSKVNIPGYWEFIRCYMEEDVLDELPKTIFLCHPISEKKESYIYGLQYILRVDTKWDWFYKLLLVPYYLLESFSRYIAMQTSKIPQWPEEVEEKCEVAVDDPVNVSYKNNIPYVWRYFLANLKMKDHLKYHKQQMIAVNRIKRRVTKRHKIQNT
;
A
#
# COMPACT_ATOMS: atom_id res chain seq x y z
N MET A 1 2.34 -7.56 17.23
CA MET A 1 3.29 -8.45 16.50
C MET A 1 3.18 -8.14 15.02
N VAL A 2 4.19 -8.49 14.23
CA VAL A 2 4.19 -8.42 12.77
C VAL A 2 4.39 -9.83 12.23
N TYR A 3 3.57 -10.21 11.26
CA TYR A 3 3.64 -11.49 10.55
C TYR A 3 4.01 -11.22 9.09
N VAL A 4 5.01 -11.93 8.57
CA VAL A 4 5.50 -11.75 7.20
C VAL A 4 5.53 -13.10 6.49
N TYR A 5 4.76 -13.22 5.42
CA TYR A 5 4.73 -14.42 4.58
C TYR A 5 5.99 -14.46 3.71
N GLN A 6 6.78 -15.53 3.85
CA GLN A 6 8.06 -15.69 3.15
C GLN A 6 7.88 -16.49 1.85
N VAL A 7 8.81 -16.32 0.91
CA VAL A 7 8.78 -16.99 -0.41
C VAL A 7 8.85 -18.51 -0.29
N ASN A 8 9.54 -19.02 0.73
CA ASN A 8 9.63 -20.45 1.04
C ASN A 8 8.35 -21.02 1.70
N GLY A 9 7.31 -20.20 1.90
CA GLY A 9 6.04 -20.59 2.51
C GLY A 9 6.02 -20.55 4.04
N THR A 10 7.11 -20.13 4.70
CA THR A 10 7.12 -19.95 6.16
C THR A 10 6.57 -18.57 6.56
N VAL A 11 6.22 -18.40 7.83
CA VAL A 11 5.84 -17.09 8.38
C VAL A 11 6.92 -16.63 9.35
N LEU A 12 7.50 -15.47 9.07
CA LEU A 12 8.34 -14.75 10.01
C LEU A 12 7.45 -13.99 10.99
N VAL A 13 7.74 -14.12 12.29
CA VAL A 13 7.04 -13.41 13.36
C VAL A 13 8.05 -12.55 14.13
N ALA A 14 7.76 -11.26 14.25
CA ALA A 14 8.61 -10.34 15.01
C ALA A 14 7.79 -9.25 15.72
N PRO A 15 8.19 -8.80 16.93
CA PRO A 15 7.65 -7.58 17.49
C PRO A 15 8.00 -6.37 16.60
N TRP A 16 7.05 -5.45 16.37
CA TRP A 16 7.27 -4.24 15.56
C TRP A 16 8.52 -3.47 16.00
N ASN A 17 8.69 -3.29 17.31
CA ASN A 17 9.81 -2.55 17.91
C ASN A 17 11.18 -3.24 17.75
N ASN A 18 11.22 -4.50 17.31
CA ASN A 18 12.46 -5.25 17.10
C ASN A 18 12.89 -5.27 15.62
N ILE A 19 12.13 -4.61 14.74
CA ILE A 19 12.42 -4.58 13.32
C ILE A 19 13.19 -3.29 13.01
N PHE A 20 14.37 -3.43 12.40
CA PHE A 20 15.16 -2.29 11.95
C PHE A 20 14.82 -1.96 10.50
N PHE A 21 14.22 -0.79 10.25
CA PHE A 21 13.80 -0.39 8.91
C PHE A 21 14.85 0.47 8.21
N THR A 22 15.11 0.17 6.94
CA THR A 22 16.01 0.96 6.09
C THR A 22 15.36 1.28 4.74
N LEU A 23 15.92 2.28 4.06
CA LEU A 23 15.59 2.56 2.68
C LEU A 23 16.40 1.66 1.75
N TYR A 24 15.70 0.97 0.87
CA TYR A 24 16.31 0.19 -0.21
C TYR A 24 16.19 0.95 -1.53
N GLN A 25 17.27 0.96 -2.33
CA GLN A 25 17.23 1.46 -3.70
C GLN A 25 17.31 0.29 -4.68
N GLY A 26 16.27 0.16 -5.51
CA GLY A 26 16.23 -0.86 -6.56
C GLY A 26 17.35 -0.67 -7.57
N LYS A 27 18.05 -1.75 -7.89
CA LYS A 27 19.08 -1.78 -8.94
C LYS A 27 18.45 -2.26 -10.25
N GLY A 28 18.38 -1.41 -11.28
CA GLY A 28 17.85 -1.79 -12.60
C GLY A 28 17.23 -0.64 -13.40
N ILE A 29 16.59 -0.99 -14.52
CA ILE A 29 15.78 -0.06 -15.33
C ILE A 29 14.50 0.26 -14.55
N GLY A 30 14.21 1.55 -14.32
CA GLY A 30 13.12 1.98 -13.44
C GLY A 30 13.55 2.07 -11.98
N GLN A 31 14.65 2.80 -11.71
CA GLN A 31 15.14 3.05 -10.36
C GLN A 31 14.04 3.64 -9.48
N GLY A 32 13.84 3.02 -8.32
CA GLY A 32 12.88 3.39 -7.31
C GLY A 32 13.39 2.99 -5.94
N TRP A 33 12.63 3.37 -4.94
CA TRP A 33 12.96 3.20 -3.54
C TRP A 33 11.91 2.33 -2.88
N GLY A 34 12.34 1.42 -2.02
CA GLY A 34 11.48 0.62 -1.15
C GLY A 34 11.88 0.80 0.31
N ILE A 35 11.17 0.10 1.18
CA ILE A 35 11.48 0.05 2.60
C ILE A 35 11.67 -1.41 2.97
N ASP A 36 12.83 -1.73 3.53
CA ASP A 36 13.15 -3.07 4.00
C ASP A 36 13.16 -3.09 5.53
N GLY A 37 12.58 -4.14 6.11
CA GLY A 37 12.66 -4.46 7.53
C GLY A 37 13.70 -5.56 7.75
N HIS A 38 14.58 -5.35 8.73
CA HIS A 38 15.65 -6.26 9.09
C HIS A 38 15.48 -6.78 10.51
N ILE A 39 15.62 -8.09 10.68
CA ILE A 39 15.77 -8.72 11.98
C ILE A 39 17.27 -8.86 12.24
N LEU A 40 17.75 -8.21 13.30
CA LEU A 40 19.17 -8.20 13.66
C LEU A 40 19.46 -9.26 14.71
N ALA A 41 20.70 -9.73 14.75
CA ALA A 41 21.23 -10.52 15.85
C ALA A 41 21.45 -9.63 17.09
N ASP A 42 21.83 -10.25 18.21
CA ASP A 42 22.09 -9.56 19.48
C ASP A 42 23.22 -8.51 19.37
N ASP A 43 24.14 -8.70 18.42
CA ASP A 43 25.21 -7.75 18.11
C ASP A 43 24.73 -6.45 17.46
N LYS A 44 23.47 -6.40 16.99
CA LYS A 44 22.86 -5.27 16.25
C LYS A 44 23.59 -4.88 14.97
N GLU A 45 24.47 -5.73 14.47
CA GLU A 45 25.25 -5.51 13.24
C GLU A 45 24.93 -6.58 12.19
N THR A 46 24.70 -7.82 12.63
CA THR A 46 24.41 -8.95 11.75
C THR A 46 22.92 -9.01 11.42
N VAL A 47 22.59 -8.92 10.14
CA VAL A 47 21.21 -9.12 9.64
C VAL A 47 20.92 -10.61 9.52
N LEU A 48 19.99 -11.11 10.33
CA LEU A 48 19.53 -12.50 10.30
C LEU A 48 18.51 -12.74 9.18
N GLN A 49 17.56 -11.80 9.04
CA GLN A 49 16.50 -11.89 8.03
C GLN A 49 16.12 -10.50 7.54
N THR A 50 15.70 -10.42 6.27
CA THR A 50 15.20 -9.20 5.63
C THR A 50 13.88 -9.50 4.96
N PHE A 51 12.95 -8.56 5.04
CA PHE A 51 11.73 -8.55 4.24
C PHE A 51 11.47 -7.14 3.71
N SER A 52 10.79 -7.04 2.57
CA SER A 52 10.41 -5.75 1.98
C SER A 52 8.95 -5.43 2.27
N LEU A 53 8.67 -4.18 2.60
CA LEU A 53 7.31 -3.66 2.58
C LEU A 53 6.84 -3.57 1.12
N GLY A 54 5.54 -3.77 0.88
CA GLY A 54 4.94 -3.82 -0.45
C GLY A 54 4.85 -2.45 -1.17
N ILE A 55 5.88 -1.61 -1.05
CA ILE A 55 5.98 -0.29 -1.67
C ILE A 55 7.28 -0.15 -2.45
N TYR A 56 7.14 0.34 -3.69
CA TYR A 56 8.26 0.73 -4.53
C TYR A 56 7.87 1.98 -5.33
N ASP A 57 8.50 3.11 -5.05
CA ASP A 57 8.11 4.42 -5.59
C ASP A 57 9.32 5.35 -5.69
N SER A 58 9.14 6.57 -6.20
CA SER A 58 10.12 7.63 -6.15
C SER A 58 10.53 7.96 -4.70
N LYS A 59 11.78 8.40 -4.52
CA LYS A 59 12.33 8.77 -3.20
C LYS A 59 11.48 9.78 -2.44
N VAL A 60 10.79 10.67 -3.17
CA VAL A 60 9.97 11.75 -2.61
C VAL A 60 8.71 11.20 -1.94
N ASN A 61 8.16 10.10 -2.44
CA ASN A 61 6.92 9.52 -1.93
C ASN A 61 7.13 8.59 -0.73
N ILE A 62 8.31 7.96 -0.63
CA ILE A 62 8.61 6.96 0.41
C ILE A 62 8.40 7.45 1.84
N PRO A 63 8.80 8.67 2.24
CA PRO A 63 8.53 9.17 3.58
C PRO A 63 7.04 9.20 3.93
N GLY A 64 6.16 9.47 2.95
CA GLY A 64 4.71 9.45 3.17
C GLY A 64 4.16 8.05 3.44
N TYR A 65 4.65 7.05 2.71
CA TYR A 65 4.30 5.64 2.96
C TYR A 65 4.84 5.14 4.29
N TRP A 66 6.08 5.49 4.63
CA TRP A 66 6.66 5.17 5.94
C TRP A 66 5.81 5.76 7.07
N GLU A 67 5.48 7.05 6.99
CA GLU A 67 4.65 7.70 8.02
C GLU A 67 3.26 7.09 8.11
N PHE A 68 2.67 6.62 7.02
CA PHE A 68 1.40 5.89 7.06
C PHE A 68 1.52 4.62 7.90
N ILE A 69 2.54 3.78 7.63
CA ILE A 69 2.76 2.51 8.33
C ILE A 69 3.14 2.75 9.79
N ARG A 70 4.07 3.68 10.04
CA ARG A 70 4.49 4.05 11.40
C ARG A 70 3.32 4.58 12.22
N CYS A 71 2.50 5.47 11.66
CA CYS A 71 1.30 5.97 12.33
C CYS A 71 0.30 4.85 12.63
N TYR A 72 0.12 3.90 11.71
CA TYR A 72 -0.74 2.74 11.95
C TYR A 72 -0.25 1.87 13.11
N MET A 73 1.06 1.66 13.22
CA MET A 73 1.65 0.78 14.22
C MET A 73 1.84 1.44 15.60
N GLU A 74 2.05 2.76 15.64
CA GLU A 74 2.52 3.45 16.85
C GLU A 74 1.56 4.54 17.36
N GLU A 75 0.74 5.12 16.48
CA GLU A 75 0.02 6.36 16.76
C GLU A 75 -1.48 6.16 16.99
N ASP A 76 -2.02 6.93 17.94
CA ASP A 76 -3.46 7.03 18.15
C ASP A 76 -4.07 8.00 17.12
N VAL A 77 -4.17 7.56 15.87
CA VAL A 77 -4.75 8.30 14.73
C VAL A 77 -5.53 7.40 13.76
N LEU A 78 -5.89 6.20 14.21
CA LEU A 78 -6.56 5.18 13.41
C LEU A 78 -7.90 5.65 12.83
N ASP A 79 -8.58 6.60 13.45
CA ASP A 79 -9.83 7.20 12.95
C ASP A 79 -9.65 8.19 11.77
N GLU A 80 -8.43 8.69 11.56
CA GLU A 80 -8.10 9.61 10.46
C GLU A 80 -7.33 8.93 9.31
N LEU A 81 -6.53 7.89 9.60
CA LEU A 81 -5.75 7.15 8.60
C LEU A 81 -6.59 6.60 7.42
N PRO A 82 -7.75 5.95 7.63
CA PRO A 82 -8.68 5.58 6.56
C PRO A 82 -8.97 6.66 5.54
N LYS A 83 -9.07 7.92 6.00
CA LYS A 83 -9.48 9.05 5.17
C LYS A 83 -8.35 9.52 4.25
N THR A 84 -7.11 9.04 4.47
CA THR A 84 -5.98 9.30 3.57
C THR A 84 -5.94 8.30 2.40
N ILE A 85 -6.60 7.15 2.53
CA ILE A 85 -6.62 6.10 1.51
C ILE A 85 -7.59 6.50 0.39
N PHE A 86 -7.09 6.50 -0.85
CA PHE A 86 -7.91 6.81 -2.03
C PHE A 86 -8.51 5.57 -2.68
N LEU A 87 -7.75 4.47 -2.72
CA LEU A 87 -8.09 3.25 -3.43
C LEU A 87 -7.56 2.03 -2.69
N CYS A 88 -8.42 1.02 -2.53
CA CYS A 88 -8.06 -0.32 -2.09
C CYS A 88 -8.25 -1.31 -3.24
N HIS A 89 -7.22 -2.08 -3.58
CA HIS A 89 -7.31 -3.06 -4.65
C HIS A 89 -8.22 -4.24 -4.25
N PRO A 90 -9.13 -4.70 -5.13
CA PRO A 90 -10.05 -5.80 -4.83
C PRO A 90 -9.38 -7.17 -5.03
N ILE A 91 -8.24 -7.39 -4.37
CA ILE A 91 -7.38 -8.57 -4.56
C ILE A 91 -7.18 -9.43 -3.31
N SER A 92 -7.67 -8.97 -2.15
CA SER A 92 -7.56 -9.71 -0.88
C SER A 92 -8.41 -10.97 -0.87
N GLU A 93 -9.66 -10.87 -1.35
CA GLU A 93 -10.66 -11.95 -1.30
C GLU A 93 -10.82 -12.69 -2.64
N LYS A 94 -10.27 -12.14 -3.73
CA LYS A 94 -10.51 -12.64 -5.09
C LYS A 94 -9.38 -12.30 -6.05
N LYS A 95 -9.31 -13.06 -7.14
CA LYS A 95 -8.39 -12.76 -8.26
C LYS A 95 -8.82 -11.47 -8.95
N GLU A 96 -7.82 -10.72 -9.41
CA GLU A 96 -8.03 -9.52 -10.24
C GLU A 96 -8.80 -9.89 -11.52
N SER A 97 -9.90 -9.19 -11.79
CA SER A 97 -10.66 -9.36 -13.04
C SER A 97 -9.91 -8.74 -14.22
N TYR A 98 -10.09 -9.30 -15.43
CA TYR A 98 -9.46 -8.77 -16.66
C TYR A 98 -9.68 -7.27 -16.84
N ILE A 99 -10.92 -6.78 -16.70
CA ILE A 99 -11.27 -5.37 -16.91
C ILE A 99 -10.55 -4.46 -15.91
N TYR A 100 -10.50 -4.86 -14.64
CA TYR A 100 -9.79 -4.10 -13.61
C TYR A 100 -8.28 -4.04 -13.90
N GLY A 101 -7.67 -5.18 -14.24
CA GLY A 101 -6.25 -5.24 -14.61
C GLY A 101 -5.93 -4.38 -15.84
N LEU A 102 -6.77 -4.44 -16.87
CA LEU A 102 -6.65 -3.59 -18.06
C LEU A 102 -6.74 -2.09 -17.71
N GLN A 103 -7.73 -1.70 -16.91
CA GLN A 103 -7.87 -0.31 -16.46
C GLN A 103 -6.66 0.15 -15.64
N TYR A 104 -6.10 -0.74 -14.81
CA TYR A 104 -4.92 -0.44 -14.01
C TYR A 104 -3.67 -0.26 -14.86
N ILE A 105 -3.44 -1.10 -15.88
CA ILE A 105 -2.33 -0.96 -16.84
C ILE A 105 -2.46 0.33 -17.67
N LEU A 106 -3.68 0.64 -18.10
CA LEU A 106 -4.00 1.85 -18.85
C LEU A 106 -4.12 3.09 -17.96
N ARG A 107 -3.78 2.99 -16.68
CA ARG A 107 -3.82 4.12 -15.76
C ARG A 107 -2.96 5.26 -16.28
N VAL A 108 -3.50 6.46 -16.18
CA VAL A 108 -2.88 7.73 -16.51
C VAL A 108 -3.13 8.74 -15.39
N ASP A 109 -2.18 9.63 -15.15
CA ASP A 109 -2.32 10.69 -14.15
C ASP A 109 -2.92 11.94 -14.78
N THR A 110 -2.63 12.20 -16.06
CA THR A 110 -3.19 13.31 -16.83
C THR A 110 -3.76 12.88 -18.17
N LYS A 111 -4.58 13.75 -18.78
CA LYS A 111 -5.07 13.51 -20.14
C LYS A 111 -3.97 13.55 -21.20
N TRP A 112 -2.82 14.17 -20.91
CA TRP A 112 -1.69 14.22 -21.84
C TRP A 112 -1.01 12.86 -21.97
N ASP A 113 -1.00 12.06 -20.91
CA ASP A 113 -0.40 10.73 -20.91
C ASP A 113 -1.06 9.81 -21.94
N TRP A 114 -2.32 10.07 -22.32
CA TRP A 114 -3.03 9.32 -23.36
C TRP A 114 -2.33 9.38 -24.72
N PHE A 115 -1.67 10.49 -25.07
CA PHE A 115 -0.95 10.57 -26.35
C PHE A 115 0.15 9.51 -26.44
N TYR A 116 0.89 9.30 -25.36
CA TYR A 116 1.90 8.25 -25.27
C TYR A 116 1.26 6.86 -25.14
N LYS A 117 0.22 6.71 -24.29
CA LYS A 117 -0.46 5.42 -24.09
C LYS A 117 -1.07 4.89 -25.38
N LEU A 118 -1.66 5.76 -26.20
CA LEU A 118 -2.28 5.39 -27.48
C LEU A 118 -1.27 4.78 -28.46
N LEU A 119 -0.05 5.32 -28.51
CA LEU A 119 1.02 4.78 -29.35
C LEU A 119 1.41 3.35 -28.94
N LEU A 120 1.30 3.03 -27.65
CA LEU A 120 1.69 1.74 -27.08
C LEU A 120 0.51 0.82 -26.76
N VAL A 121 -0.70 1.10 -27.26
CA VAL A 121 -1.87 0.25 -27.01
C VAL A 121 -1.62 -1.23 -27.32
N PRO A 122 -1.00 -1.63 -28.46
CA PRO A 122 -0.73 -3.04 -28.73
C PRO A 122 0.14 -3.69 -27.65
N TYR A 123 1.12 -2.96 -27.12
CA TYR A 123 1.98 -3.42 -26.04
C TYR A 123 1.20 -3.60 -24.73
N TYR A 124 0.40 -2.61 -24.33
CA TYR A 124 -0.41 -2.70 -23.11
C TYR A 124 -1.50 -3.77 -23.18
N LEU A 125 -2.05 -4.07 -24.36
CA LEU A 125 -2.99 -5.18 -24.53
C LEU A 125 -2.30 -6.53 -24.35
N LEU A 126 -1.07 -6.68 -24.88
CA LEU A 126 -0.26 -7.88 -24.66
C LEU A 126 0.13 -8.04 -23.18
N GLU A 127 0.52 -6.96 -22.51
CA GLU A 127 0.80 -6.93 -21.07
C GLU A 127 -0.45 -7.33 -20.27
N SER A 128 -1.62 -6.77 -20.61
CA SER A 128 -2.89 -7.08 -19.97
C SER A 128 -3.29 -8.54 -20.11
N PHE A 129 -3.10 -9.12 -21.30
CA PHE A 129 -3.34 -10.54 -21.52
C PHE A 129 -2.40 -11.43 -20.70
N SER A 130 -1.11 -11.10 -20.69
CA SER A 130 -0.09 -11.84 -19.92
C SER A 130 -0.35 -11.77 -18.42
N ARG A 131 -0.68 -10.57 -17.91
CA ARG A 131 -1.08 -10.34 -16.51
C ARG A 131 -2.33 -11.14 -16.15
N TYR A 132 -3.32 -11.17 -17.03
CA TYR A 132 -4.53 -11.94 -16.79
C TYR A 132 -4.25 -13.43 -16.65
N ILE A 133 -3.44 -14.01 -17.54
CA ILE A 133 -3.00 -15.40 -17.41
C ILE A 133 -2.30 -15.61 -16.06
N ALA A 134 -1.35 -14.75 -15.70
CA ALA A 134 -0.63 -14.85 -14.43
C ALA A 134 -1.59 -14.82 -13.22
N MET A 135 -2.57 -13.93 -13.20
CA MET A 135 -3.57 -13.85 -12.13
C MET A 135 -4.46 -15.10 -12.08
N GLN A 136 -4.83 -15.66 -13.23
CA GLN A 136 -5.65 -16.89 -13.27
C GLN A 136 -4.87 -18.14 -12.84
N THR A 137 -3.56 -18.23 -13.13
CA THR A 137 -2.74 -19.39 -12.76
C THR A 137 -2.18 -19.30 -11.35
N SER A 138 -2.09 -18.09 -10.77
CA SER A 138 -1.56 -17.88 -9.43
C SER A 138 -2.56 -18.30 -8.33
N LYS A 139 -2.03 -18.64 -7.15
CA LYS A 139 -2.82 -18.82 -5.93
C LYS A 139 -3.06 -17.46 -5.26
N ILE A 140 -4.19 -17.32 -4.57
CA ILE A 140 -4.39 -16.19 -3.66
C ILE A 140 -3.59 -16.51 -2.39
N PRO A 141 -2.72 -15.61 -1.90
CA PRO A 141 -2.02 -15.84 -0.64
C PRO A 141 -3.05 -15.92 0.50
N GLN A 142 -2.94 -16.94 1.34
CA GLN A 142 -3.78 -17.14 2.52
C GLN A 142 -2.85 -17.23 3.73
N TRP A 143 -3.25 -16.61 4.83
CA TRP A 143 -2.51 -16.73 6.07
C TRP A 143 -2.75 -18.13 6.66
N PRO A 144 -1.77 -18.70 7.37
CA PRO A 144 -2.02 -19.87 8.20
C PRO A 144 -3.06 -19.56 9.28
N GLU A 145 -3.88 -20.54 9.65
CA GLU A 145 -4.96 -20.43 10.64
C GLU A 145 -4.49 -19.79 11.96
N GLU A 146 -3.31 -20.18 12.47
CA GLU A 146 -2.70 -19.61 13.67
C GLU A 146 -2.51 -18.08 13.59
N VAL A 147 -2.19 -17.56 12.39
CA VAL A 147 -2.03 -16.11 12.19
C VAL A 147 -3.39 -15.43 12.10
N GLU A 148 -4.37 -16.07 11.45
CA GLU A 148 -5.74 -15.54 11.36
C GLU A 148 -6.38 -15.43 12.76
N GLU A 149 -6.23 -16.46 13.60
CA GLU A 149 -6.70 -16.45 14.98
C GLU A 149 -6.05 -15.33 15.82
N LYS A 150 -4.73 -15.11 15.65
CA LYS A 150 -4.01 -14.05 16.37
C LYS A 150 -4.30 -12.65 15.84
N CYS A 151 -4.83 -12.54 14.62
CA CYS A 151 -5.14 -11.27 13.95
C CYS A 151 -6.64 -11.11 13.69
N GLU A 152 -7.49 -11.74 14.51
CA GLU A 152 -8.93 -11.63 14.36
C GLU A 152 -9.37 -10.17 14.49
N VAL A 153 -10.08 -9.67 13.46
CA VAL A 153 -10.59 -8.30 13.44
C VAL A 153 -11.85 -8.23 14.28
N ALA A 154 -11.89 -7.31 15.23
CA ALA A 154 -13.06 -7.11 16.07
C ALA A 154 -14.29 -6.74 15.21
N VAL A 155 -15.45 -7.29 15.55
CA VAL A 155 -16.71 -7.03 14.82
C VAL A 155 -17.06 -5.53 14.81
N ASP A 156 -16.67 -4.82 15.87
CA ASP A 156 -16.87 -3.39 16.07
C ASP A 156 -15.61 -2.55 15.80
N ASP A 157 -14.64 -3.08 15.04
CA ASP A 157 -13.44 -2.33 14.68
C ASP A 157 -13.83 -0.98 14.02
N PRO A 158 -13.40 0.16 14.61
CA PRO A 158 -13.74 1.48 14.09
C PRO A 158 -13.15 1.76 12.69
N VAL A 159 -12.20 0.94 12.25
CA VAL A 159 -11.45 1.06 11.00
C VAL A 159 -11.77 -0.10 10.08
N ASN A 160 -12.86 0.03 9.32
CA ASN A 160 -13.21 -0.92 8.26
C ASN A 160 -13.06 -0.27 6.87
N VAL A 161 -11.86 -0.43 6.28
CA VAL A 161 -11.55 0.07 4.93
C VAL A 161 -11.15 -1.10 4.04
N SER A 162 -11.85 -1.24 2.92
CA SER A 162 -11.60 -2.25 1.90
C SER A 162 -11.92 -1.71 0.51
N TYR A 163 -11.76 -2.55 -0.51
CA TYR A 163 -12.17 -2.20 -1.87
C TYR A 163 -13.67 -1.86 -2.00
N LYS A 164 -14.51 -2.27 -1.02
CA LYS A 164 -15.93 -1.95 -0.96
C LYS A 164 -16.18 -0.46 -0.66
N ASN A 165 -15.21 0.22 -0.06
CA ASN A 165 -15.25 1.65 0.24
C ASN A 165 -14.77 2.52 -0.93
N ASN A 166 -14.28 1.90 -2.03
CA ASN A 166 -13.83 2.64 -3.20
C ASN A 166 -14.94 3.46 -3.83
N ILE A 167 -14.55 4.53 -4.52
CA ILE A 167 -15.47 5.37 -5.27
C ILE A 167 -16.23 4.55 -6.33
N PRO A 168 -17.50 4.87 -6.62
CA PRO A 168 -18.18 4.26 -7.75
C PRO A 168 -17.46 4.65 -9.04
N TYR A 169 -17.42 3.72 -10.00
CA TYR A 169 -16.76 3.93 -11.30
C TYR A 169 -15.26 4.26 -11.17
N VAL A 170 -14.51 3.46 -10.42
CA VAL A 170 -13.05 3.58 -10.23
C VAL A 170 -12.28 3.79 -11.54
N TRP A 171 -12.75 3.22 -12.65
CA TRP A 171 -12.17 3.46 -13.98
C TRP A 171 -12.03 4.94 -14.35
N ARG A 172 -12.90 5.82 -13.84
CA ARG A 172 -12.77 7.27 -14.05
C ARG A 172 -11.51 7.82 -13.40
N TYR A 173 -11.13 7.31 -12.24
CA TYR A 173 -9.86 7.66 -11.63
C TYR A 173 -8.70 7.15 -12.47
N PHE A 174 -8.70 5.86 -12.83
CA PHE A 174 -7.61 5.28 -13.62
C PHE A 174 -7.39 5.99 -14.96
N LEU A 175 -8.46 6.38 -15.65
CA LEU A 175 -8.38 6.96 -16.99
C LEU A 175 -8.34 8.49 -17.01
N ALA A 176 -7.98 9.14 -15.89
CA ALA A 176 -7.96 10.61 -15.72
C ALA A 176 -9.29 11.30 -16.14
N ASN A 177 -10.42 10.64 -15.83
CA ASN A 177 -11.78 11.04 -16.15
C ASN A 177 -12.66 11.28 -14.90
N LEU A 178 -12.04 11.40 -13.72
CA LEU A 178 -12.75 11.77 -12.50
C LEU A 178 -13.28 13.20 -12.62
N LYS A 179 -14.53 13.44 -12.18
CA LYS A 179 -15.10 14.79 -12.25
C LYS A 179 -14.32 15.72 -11.32
N MET A 180 -14.10 16.96 -11.74
CA MET A 180 -13.36 17.96 -10.96
C MET A 180 -13.90 18.10 -9.53
N LYS A 181 -15.22 18.13 -9.36
CA LYS A 181 -15.86 18.20 -8.03
C LYS A 181 -15.48 17.03 -7.12
N ASP A 182 -15.35 15.83 -7.69
CA ASP A 182 -15.03 14.62 -6.95
C ASP A 182 -13.53 14.62 -6.61
N HIS A 183 -12.68 15.02 -7.56
CA HIS A 183 -11.25 15.22 -7.33
C HIS A 183 -10.99 16.20 -6.17
N LEU A 184 -11.62 17.39 -6.20
CA LEU A 184 -11.50 18.38 -5.15
C LEU A 184 -12.02 17.89 -3.79
N LYS A 185 -13.12 17.14 -3.79
CA LYS A 185 -13.69 16.55 -2.57
C LYS A 185 -12.70 15.60 -1.90
N TYR A 186 -12.16 14.63 -2.63
CA TYR A 186 -11.24 13.64 -2.06
C TYR A 186 -9.89 14.26 -1.68
N HIS A 187 -9.35 15.15 -2.52
CA HIS A 187 -8.14 15.89 -2.18
C HIS A 187 -8.32 16.70 -0.88
N LYS A 188 -9.44 17.41 -0.74
CA LYS A 188 -9.76 18.16 0.49
C LYS A 188 -9.86 17.24 1.71
N GLN A 189 -10.51 16.09 1.57
CA GLN A 189 -10.61 15.10 2.65
C GLN A 189 -9.24 14.61 3.10
N GLN A 190 -8.39 14.17 2.16
CA GLN A 190 -7.05 13.68 2.46
C GLN A 190 -6.20 14.77 3.12
N MET A 191 -6.24 16.00 2.60
CA MET A 191 -5.52 17.14 3.17
C MET A 191 -5.95 17.45 4.60
N ILE A 192 -7.25 17.39 4.91
CA ILE A 192 -7.75 17.60 6.26
C ILE A 192 -7.27 16.50 7.20
N ALA A 193 -7.38 15.23 6.78
CA ALA A 193 -6.96 14.08 7.56
C ALA A 193 -5.46 14.13 7.88
N VAL A 194 -4.61 14.34 6.86
CA VAL A 194 -3.15 14.48 7.03
C VAL A 194 -2.79 15.60 8.00
N ASN A 195 -3.45 16.76 7.89
CA ASN A 195 -3.21 17.87 8.81
C ASN A 195 -3.61 17.54 10.26
N ARG A 196 -4.70 16.80 10.46
CA ARG A 196 -5.13 16.36 11.80
C ARG A 196 -4.17 15.33 12.40
N ILE A 197 -3.75 14.34 11.60
CA ILE A 197 -2.73 13.36 11.98
C ILE A 197 -1.47 14.09 12.43
N LYS A 198 -0.93 14.99 11.59
CA LYS A 198 0.28 15.76 11.90
C LYS A 198 0.15 16.53 13.21
N ARG A 199 -0.99 17.17 13.48
CA ARG A 199 -1.25 17.89 14.73
C ARG A 199 -1.27 16.96 15.95
N ARG A 200 -1.98 15.83 15.88
CA ARG A 200 -2.09 14.84 16.98
C ARG A 200 -0.74 14.24 17.31
N VAL A 201 -0.01 13.77 16.29
CA VAL A 201 1.34 13.21 16.42
C VAL A 201 2.29 14.24 17.04
N THR A 202 2.35 15.45 16.49
CA THR A 202 3.21 16.52 17.04
C THR A 202 2.89 16.83 18.50
N LYS A 203 1.60 16.88 18.87
CA LYS A 203 1.17 17.14 20.25
C LYS A 203 1.61 16.02 21.20
N ARG A 204 1.43 14.76 20.80
CA ARG A 204 1.79 13.58 21.62
C ARG A 204 3.29 13.55 21.91
N HIS A 205 4.12 13.71 20.88
CA HIS A 205 5.58 13.70 21.03
C HIS A 205 6.12 14.93 21.77
N LYS A 206 5.43 16.07 21.73
CA LYS A 206 5.79 17.21 22.59
C LYS A 206 5.54 16.92 24.07
N ILE A 207 4.41 16.29 24.40
CA ILE A 207 4.04 15.95 25.78
C ILE A 207 4.97 14.88 26.37
N GLN A 208 5.42 13.92 25.56
CA GLN A 208 6.34 12.86 26.01
C GLN A 208 7.78 13.37 26.29
N ASN A 209 8.14 14.53 25.73
CA ASN A 209 9.46 15.15 25.89
C ASN A 209 9.50 16.25 26.96
N THR A 210 8.41 16.45 27.71
CA THR A 210 8.27 17.38 28.84
C THR A 210 7.97 16.62 30.12
#